data_AF-A0A5E4J0M6-F1
#
_entry.id   AF-A0A5E4J0M6-F1
#
_cell.length_a   1.000
_cell.length_b   1.000
_cell.length_c   1.000
_cell.angle_alpha   90.00
_cell.angle_beta   90.00
_cell.angle_gamma   90.00
#
_symmetry.space_group_name_H-M   'P 1'
#
loop_
_entity.id
_entity.type
_entity.pdbx_description
1 polymer ?
#
loop_
_entity_poly.entity_id
_entity_poly.type
_entity_poly.pdbx_seq_one_letter_code
_entity_poly.pdbx_strand_id
1 'polypeptide(L)'
;MSRELRRIVVKRKNISFKGDKYGHWWTEILDGPDGNPLESYGWWPKNPVGVIDTLVGVEGELNGQTSFGGSPTHDPHQGDSADEEFHPVILDIRTDDEVIDAIRRFAQGYTGEWRWTFGWGQNCHTFQVALMKYAGLQDPR
;
A
#
# COMPACT_ATOMS: atom_id res chain seq x y z
N MET A 1 25.85 3.34 -1.99
CA MET A 1 25.54 3.36 -0.54
C MET A 1 24.03 3.31 -0.43
N SER A 2 23.46 2.47 0.42
CA SER A 2 22.01 2.46 0.68
C SER A 2 21.64 3.61 1.62
N ARG A 3 20.42 4.13 1.47
CA ARG A 3 19.88 5.20 2.31
C ARG A 3 18.46 4.85 2.75
N GLU A 4 18.19 4.95 4.04
CA GLU A 4 16.85 4.78 4.61
C GLU A 4 15.98 6.01 4.32
N LEU A 5 14.72 5.77 3.96
CA LEU A 5 13.72 6.79 3.67
C LEU A 5 12.77 6.97 4.85
N ARG A 6 13.15 7.82 5.81
CA ARG A 6 12.38 8.02 7.05
C ARG A 6 11.01 8.66 6.85
N ARG A 7 10.81 9.34 5.72
CA ARG A 7 9.53 9.94 5.33
C ARG A 7 8.55 8.92 4.75
N ILE A 8 8.96 7.68 4.54
CA ILE A 8 8.13 6.63 3.97
C ILE A 8 8.09 5.46 4.93
N VAL A 9 6.90 4.97 5.27
CA VAL A 9 6.73 3.74 6.04
C VAL A 9 5.86 2.77 5.26
N VAL A 10 6.33 1.53 5.13
CA VAL A 10 5.56 0.42 4.56
C VAL A 10 4.97 -0.35 5.73
N LYS A 11 3.66 -0.58 5.69
CA LYS A 11 2.89 -1.20 6.77
C LYS A 11 2.11 -2.41 6.29
N ARG A 12 1.91 -3.36 7.22
CA ARG A 12 1.14 -4.57 6.99
C ARG A 12 0.30 -4.96 8.21
N LYS A 13 -0.98 -5.24 7.99
CA LYS A 13 -1.83 -6.03 8.89
C LYS A 13 -1.96 -7.46 8.40
N ASN A 14 -1.77 -8.41 9.29
CA ASN A 14 -1.92 -9.83 9.01
C ASN A 14 -3.39 -10.21 8.82
N ILE A 15 -3.59 -11.36 8.17
CA ILE A 15 -4.91 -11.97 8.05
C ILE A 15 -5.47 -12.23 9.45
N SER A 16 -6.63 -11.65 9.74
CA SER A 16 -7.36 -11.87 10.98
C SER A 16 -8.79 -12.32 10.72
N PHE A 17 -9.25 -13.33 11.45
CA PHE A 17 -10.65 -13.78 11.43
C PHE A 17 -11.62 -12.76 12.08
N LYS A 18 -11.09 -11.72 12.75
CA LYS A 18 -11.82 -10.55 13.25
C LYS A 18 -11.28 -9.30 12.54
N GLY A 19 -12.02 -8.74 11.59
CA GLY A 19 -11.59 -7.57 10.81
C GLY A 19 -11.06 -7.94 9.42
N ASP A 20 -9.81 -7.56 9.13
CA ASP A 20 -9.15 -7.71 7.82
C ASP A 20 -8.87 -9.17 7.47
N LYS A 21 -9.91 -9.83 6.94
CA LYS A 21 -9.91 -11.26 6.59
C LYS A 21 -8.82 -11.68 5.61
N TYR A 22 -8.23 -10.74 4.88
CA TYR A 22 -7.22 -11.01 3.84
C TYR A 22 -5.88 -10.31 4.10
N GLY A 23 -5.74 -9.65 5.26
CA GLY A 23 -4.63 -8.75 5.55
C GLY A 23 -4.62 -7.53 4.63
N HIS A 24 -3.81 -6.54 4.96
CA HIS A 24 -3.66 -5.34 4.14
C HIS A 24 -2.23 -4.83 4.16
N TRP A 25 -1.76 -4.39 3.00
CA TRP A 25 -0.49 -3.69 2.84
C TRP A 25 -0.76 -2.28 2.35
N TRP A 26 -0.12 -1.30 2.97
CA TRP A 26 -0.19 0.09 2.55
C TRP A 26 1.14 0.80 2.80
N THR A 27 1.36 1.90 2.09
CA THR A 27 2.51 2.79 2.27
C THR A 27 2.01 4.13 2.78
N GLU A 28 2.65 4.71 3.79
CA GLU A 28 2.36 6.05 4.27
C GLU A 28 3.55 7.00 4.02
N ILE A 29 3.23 8.27 3.77
CA ILE A 29 4.19 9.37 3.62
C ILE A 29 4.07 10.29 4.83
N LEU A 30 5.13 10.33 5.65
CA LEU A 30 5.21 11.01 6.94
C LEU A 30 5.63 12.48 6.80
N ASP A 31 4.86 13.25 6.01
CA ASP A 31 5.07 14.68 5.78
C ASP A 31 4.14 15.58 6.62
N GLY A 32 3.32 14.98 7.47
CA GLY A 32 2.39 15.69 8.32
C GLY A 32 3.06 16.30 9.57
N PRO A 33 2.35 17.17 10.29
CA PRO A 33 2.79 17.67 11.59
C PRO A 33 3.13 16.51 12.54
N ASP A 34 4.17 16.69 13.34
CA ASP A 34 4.62 15.73 14.36
C ASP A 34 4.98 14.33 13.82
N GLY A 35 5.33 14.23 12.52
CA GLY A 35 5.68 12.96 11.88
C GLY A 35 4.48 12.08 11.53
N ASN A 36 3.27 12.64 11.55
CA ASN A 36 2.06 11.93 11.15
C ASN A 36 1.99 11.74 9.62
N PRO A 37 1.30 10.70 9.14
CA PRO A 37 1.12 10.48 7.71
C PRO A 37 0.23 11.57 7.09
N LEU A 38 0.74 12.23 6.04
CA LEU A 38 -0.03 13.18 5.23
C LEU A 38 -0.82 12.45 4.13
N GLU A 39 -0.19 11.44 3.53
CA GLU A 39 -0.75 10.63 2.46
C GLU A 39 -0.52 9.15 2.73
N SER A 40 -1.38 8.30 2.16
CA SER A 40 -1.18 6.86 2.16
C SER A 40 -1.82 6.18 0.95
N TYR A 41 -1.24 5.04 0.57
CA TYR A 41 -1.57 4.32 -0.65
C TYR A 41 -1.60 2.80 -0.43
N GLY A 42 -2.74 2.18 -0.76
CA GLY A 42 -2.94 0.73 -0.75
C GLY A 42 -3.94 0.29 -1.82
N TRP A 43 -3.93 -1.00 -2.15
CA TRP A 43 -4.82 -1.57 -3.18
C TRP A 43 -5.93 -2.41 -2.58
N TRP A 44 -7.17 -2.06 -2.94
CA TRP A 44 -8.39 -2.61 -2.37
C TRP A 44 -9.27 -3.21 -3.46
N PRO A 45 -10.15 -4.17 -3.11
CA PRO A 45 -11.30 -4.42 -3.96
C PRO A 45 -12.20 -3.18 -3.93
N LYS A 46 -12.91 -2.90 -5.03
CA LYS A 46 -13.81 -1.76 -5.10
C LYS A 46 -15.06 -1.90 -4.23
N ASN A 47 -15.52 -3.14 -4.04
CA ASN A 47 -16.67 -3.49 -3.22
C ASN A 47 -16.29 -4.58 -2.21
N PRO A 48 -17.05 -4.75 -1.11
CA PRO A 48 -16.83 -5.85 -0.17
C PRO A 48 -16.88 -7.21 -0.87
N VAL A 49 -15.87 -8.04 -0.64
CA VAL A 49 -15.70 -9.34 -1.30
C VAL A 49 -16.07 -10.51 -0.40
N GLY A 50 -16.84 -11.45 -0.94
CA GLY A 50 -17.02 -12.79 -0.39
C GLY A 50 -15.88 -13.74 -0.76
N VAL A 51 -15.96 -14.98 -0.28
CA VAL A 51 -14.93 -16.02 -0.55
C VAL A 51 -14.86 -16.39 -2.04
N ILE A 52 -15.98 -16.36 -2.75
CA ILE A 52 -16.00 -16.67 -4.19
C ILE A 52 -15.33 -15.54 -4.98
N ASP A 53 -15.60 -14.29 -4.60
CA ASP A 53 -15.05 -13.09 -5.25
C ASP A 53 -13.52 -13.02 -5.15
N THR A 54 -12.95 -13.46 -4.03
CA THR A 54 -11.48 -13.53 -3.89
C THR A 54 -10.84 -14.54 -4.85
N LEU A 55 -11.57 -15.59 -5.24
CA LEU A 55 -11.11 -16.59 -6.20
C LEU A 55 -11.26 -16.13 -7.65
N VAL A 56 -12.39 -15.50 -8.00
CA VAL A 56 -12.69 -15.08 -9.38
C VAL A 56 -12.13 -13.70 -9.72
N GLY A 57 -11.72 -12.89 -8.75
CA GLY A 57 -11.29 -11.51 -8.98
C GLY A 57 -12.46 -10.55 -9.18
N VAL A 58 -12.26 -9.32 -8.74
CA VAL A 58 -13.23 -8.21 -8.84
C VAL A 58 -12.51 -6.95 -9.32
N GLU A 59 -13.25 -5.88 -9.58
CA GLU A 59 -12.63 -4.58 -9.84
C GLU A 59 -11.81 -4.12 -8.63
N GLY A 60 -10.55 -3.71 -8.85
CA GLY A 60 -9.70 -3.15 -7.83
C GLY A 60 -9.69 -1.62 -7.89
N GLU A 61 -9.41 -0.99 -6.77
CA GLU A 61 -9.27 0.47 -6.70
C GLU A 61 -8.20 0.89 -5.69
N LEU A 62 -7.65 2.07 -5.94
CA LEU A 62 -6.74 2.73 -5.00
C LEU A 62 -7.53 3.15 -3.77
N ASN A 63 -7.01 2.81 -2.59
CA ASN A 63 -7.49 3.27 -1.28
C ASN A 63 -8.97 2.97 -0.99
N GLY A 64 -9.59 1.99 -1.65
CA GLY A 64 -10.96 1.56 -1.32
C GLY A 64 -11.98 2.70 -1.33
N GLN A 65 -11.80 3.67 -2.24
CA GLN A 65 -12.57 4.92 -2.31
C GLN A 65 -14.08 4.73 -2.42
N THR A 66 -14.54 3.64 -3.05
CA THR A 66 -15.95 3.40 -3.29
C THR A 66 -16.66 2.89 -2.04
N SER A 67 -16.03 1.95 -1.31
CA SER A 67 -16.75 1.18 -0.27
C SER A 67 -16.10 1.19 1.12
N PHE A 68 -14.85 1.63 1.23
CA PHE A 68 -14.04 1.48 2.46
C PHE A 68 -13.68 2.82 3.10
N GLY A 69 -14.14 3.93 2.53
CA GLY A 69 -14.02 5.27 3.14
C GLY A 69 -12.68 5.96 2.90
N GLY A 70 -11.81 5.41 2.05
CA GLY A 70 -10.58 6.09 1.67
C GLY A 70 -10.80 7.17 0.62
N SER A 71 -9.70 7.82 0.23
CA SER A 71 -9.66 8.92 -0.73
C SER A 71 -8.50 8.74 -1.72
N PRO A 72 -8.38 9.58 -2.77
CA PRO A 72 -7.26 9.50 -3.72
C PRO A 72 -5.86 9.51 -3.08
N THR A 73 -5.72 10.02 -1.86
CA THR A 73 -4.45 10.12 -1.13
C THR A 73 -4.52 9.60 0.30
N HIS A 74 -5.58 8.87 0.66
CA HIS A 74 -5.80 8.37 2.02
C HIS A 74 -6.33 6.94 2.00
N ASP A 75 -5.48 5.97 2.33
CA ASP A 75 -5.87 4.59 2.61
C ASP A 75 -6.72 4.53 3.89
N PRO A 76 -7.78 3.70 3.96
CA PRO A 76 -8.60 3.54 5.16
C PRO A 76 -7.83 3.18 6.45
N HIS A 77 -6.62 2.62 6.33
CA HIS A 77 -5.74 2.29 7.45
C HIS A 77 -4.66 3.33 7.74
N GLN A 78 -4.74 4.54 7.18
CA GLN A 78 -3.78 5.60 7.48
C GLN A 78 -3.69 5.88 8.99
N GLY A 79 -2.46 5.83 9.52
CA GLY A 79 -2.18 6.08 10.94
C GLY A 79 -2.47 4.90 11.86
N ASP A 80 -3.06 3.81 11.35
CA ASP A 80 -3.26 2.61 12.14
C ASP A 80 -1.91 1.97 12.52
N SER A 81 -1.91 1.29 13.67
CA SER A 81 -0.84 0.36 14.02
C SER A 81 -0.84 -0.84 13.07
N ALA A 82 0.34 -1.31 12.71
CA ALA A 82 0.55 -2.47 11.86
C ALA A 82 1.19 -3.63 12.64
N ASP A 83 0.98 -4.87 12.20
CA ASP A 83 1.70 -6.02 12.74
C ASP A 83 3.16 -6.01 12.29
N GLU A 84 3.41 -5.50 11.09
CA GLU A 84 4.75 -5.22 10.57
C GLU A 84 4.80 -3.81 9.98
N GLU A 85 5.86 -3.09 10.28
CA GLU A 85 6.16 -1.80 9.66
C GLU A 85 7.67 -1.61 9.48
N PHE A 86 8.09 -0.95 8.41
CA PHE A 86 9.48 -0.62 8.16
C PHE A 86 9.65 0.61 7.27
N HIS A 87 10.79 1.28 7.42
CA HIS A 87 11.25 2.31 6.49
C HIS A 87 12.05 1.65 5.35
N PRO A 88 11.66 1.83 4.08
CA PRO A 88 12.39 1.24 2.97
C PRO A 88 13.74 1.92 2.75
N VAL A 89 14.64 1.22 2.07
CA VAL A 89 15.93 1.76 1.63
C VAL A 89 15.96 1.95 0.11
N ILE A 90 16.75 2.91 -0.34
CA ILE A 90 17.04 3.18 -1.75
C ILE A 90 18.53 3.04 -2.02
N LEU A 91 18.89 2.54 -3.21
CA LEU A 91 20.29 2.35 -3.63
C LEU A 91 20.79 3.39 -4.63
N ASP A 92 19.96 4.37 -5.00
CA ASP A 92 20.30 5.42 -5.95
C ASP A 92 20.40 6.80 -5.28
N ILE A 93 20.55 7.84 -6.12
CA ILE A 93 20.84 9.22 -5.70
C ILE A 93 19.59 10.10 -5.53
N ARG A 94 18.39 9.55 -5.76
CA ARG A 94 17.16 10.34 -5.68
C ARG A 94 16.92 10.86 -4.27
N THR A 95 16.39 12.07 -4.20
CA THR A 95 15.92 12.70 -2.97
C THR A 95 14.63 12.04 -2.48
N ASP A 96 14.25 12.29 -1.22
CA ASP A 96 12.99 11.78 -0.67
C ASP A 96 11.80 12.27 -1.49
N ASP A 97 11.80 13.54 -1.92
CA ASP A 97 10.72 14.11 -2.71
C ASP A 97 10.58 13.45 -4.07
N GLU A 98 11.70 13.17 -4.76
CA GLU A 98 11.68 12.45 -6.05
C GLU A 98 11.15 11.02 -5.91
N VAL A 99 11.45 10.36 -4.80
CA VAL A 99 10.92 9.01 -4.51
C VAL A 99 9.45 9.06 -4.16
N ILE A 100 9.03 10.02 -3.33
CA ILE A 100 7.63 10.25 -2.98
C ILE A 100 6.80 10.56 -4.23
N ASP A 101 7.29 11.39 -5.13
CA ASP A 101 6.61 11.68 -6.41
C ASP A 101 6.49 10.44 -7.30
N ALA A 102 7.50 9.56 -7.29
CA ALA A 102 7.41 8.26 -7.97
C ALA A 102 6.32 7.36 -7.35
N ILE A 103 6.21 7.33 -6.02
CA ILE A 103 5.15 6.61 -5.29
C ILE A 103 3.77 7.14 -5.67
N ARG A 104 3.57 8.46 -5.60
CA ARG A 104 2.32 9.14 -5.98
C ARG A 104 1.92 8.80 -7.41
N ARG A 105 2.88 8.92 -8.34
CA ARG A 105 2.65 8.63 -9.76
C ARG A 105 2.26 7.17 -10.00
N PHE A 106 2.93 6.24 -9.33
CA PHE A 106 2.58 4.83 -9.42
C PHE A 106 1.17 4.58 -8.88
N ALA A 107 0.88 5.05 -7.66
CA ALA A 107 -0.40 4.80 -7.00
C ALA A 107 -1.58 5.35 -7.83
N GLN A 108 -1.49 6.60 -8.28
CA GLN A 108 -2.53 7.25 -9.08
C GLN A 108 -2.67 6.65 -10.49
N GLY A 109 -1.62 6.01 -11.02
CA GLY A 109 -1.64 5.33 -12.32
C GLY A 109 -2.01 3.84 -12.24
N TYR A 110 -2.10 3.27 -11.04
CA TYR A 110 -2.35 1.85 -10.88
C TYR A 110 -3.82 1.51 -11.16
N THR A 111 -4.03 0.50 -11.99
CA THR A 111 -5.35 0.04 -12.42
C THR A 111 -5.36 -1.47 -12.53
N GLY A 112 -6.54 -2.05 -12.52
CA GLY A 112 -6.74 -3.48 -12.75
C GLY A 112 -7.73 -4.09 -11.79
N GLU A 113 -7.67 -5.41 -11.68
CA GLU A 113 -8.53 -6.17 -10.80
C GLU A 113 -7.96 -6.19 -9.38
N TRP A 114 -8.80 -6.56 -8.42
CA TRP A 114 -8.39 -7.07 -7.14
C TRP A 114 -8.69 -8.57 -7.09
N ARG A 115 -7.69 -9.40 -6.80
CA ARG A 115 -7.81 -10.86 -6.72
C ARG A 115 -6.85 -11.43 -5.69
N TRP A 116 -7.36 -12.34 -4.86
CA TRP A 116 -6.60 -13.05 -3.82
C TRP A 116 -6.90 -14.55 -3.89
N THR A 117 -6.59 -15.18 -5.03
CA THR A 117 -6.80 -16.61 -5.24
C THR A 117 -5.70 -17.39 -4.52
N PHE A 118 -5.96 -17.86 -3.29
CA PHE A 118 -4.96 -18.53 -2.44
C PHE A 118 -3.66 -17.71 -2.25
N GLY A 119 -3.78 -16.39 -2.11
CA GLY A 119 -2.63 -15.48 -2.01
C GLY A 119 -2.09 -14.96 -3.35
N TRP A 120 -2.57 -15.48 -4.48
CA TRP A 120 -2.16 -15.07 -5.82
C TRP A 120 -3.13 -14.05 -6.44
N GLY A 121 -2.64 -13.27 -7.42
CA GLY A 121 -3.44 -12.26 -8.13
C GLY A 121 -3.07 -10.83 -7.74
N GLN A 122 -3.76 -9.86 -8.34
CA GLN A 122 -3.53 -8.44 -8.10
C GLN A 122 -4.18 -8.05 -6.77
N ASN A 123 -3.39 -7.96 -5.70
CA ASN A 123 -3.85 -7.62 -4.35
C ASN A 123 -2.92 -6.57 -3.70
N CYS A 124 -3.23 -6.18 -2.46
CA CYS A 124 -2.47 -5.21 -1.67
C CYS A 124 -0.97 -5.55 -1.60
N HIS A 125 -0.60 -6.82 -1.43
CA HIS A 125 0.80 -7.23 -1.40
C HIS A 125 1.47 -7.08 -2.77
N THR A 126 0.85 -7.53 -3.86
CA THR A 126 1.44 -7.36 -5.21
C THR A 126 1.50 -5.90 -5.66
N PHE A 127 0.54 -5.07 -5.22
CA PHE A 127 0.60 -3.62 -5.38
C PHE A 127 1.82 -3.05 -4.66
N GLN A 128 2.02 -3.43 -3.39
CA GLN A 128 3.17 -2.97 -2.60
C GLN A 128 4.51 -3.35 -3.25
N VAL A 129 4.64 -4.60 -3.71
CA VAL A 129 5.85 -5.07 -4.42
C VAL A 129 6.07 -4.28 -5.71
N ALA A 130 5.01 -4.03 -6.48
CA ALA A 130 5.11 -3.27 -7.73
C ALA A 130 5.44 -1.79 -7.49
N LEU A 131 4.86 -1.18 -6.45
CA LEU A 131 5.14 0.18 -6.00
C LEU A 131 6.61 0.31 -5.60
N MET A 132 7.08 -0.59 -4.73
CA MET A 132 8.47 -0.60 -4.29
C MET A 132 9.43 -0.76 -5.48
N LYS A 133 9.14 -1.69 -6.39
CA LYS A 133 9.95 -1.88 -7.60
C LYS A 133 9.96 -0.62 -8.49
N TYR A 134 8.81 0.01 -8.70
CA TYR A 134 8.70 1.23 -9.52
C TYR A 134 9.45 2.40 -8.88
N ALA A 135 9.33 2.56 -7.57
CA ALA A 135 10.01 3.61 -6.80
C ALA A 135 11.47 3.28 -6.44
N GLY A 136 11.99 2.09 -6.79
CA GLY A 136 13.36 1.65 -6.52
C GLY A 136 13.64 1.38 -5.02
N LEU A 137 12.59 1.05 -4.28
CA LEU A 137 12.62 0.76 -2.85
C LEU A 137 12.99 -0.71 -2.59
N GLN A 138 13.66 -0.96 -1.47
CA GLN A 138 13.96 -2.29 -0.96
C GLN A 138 13.55 -2.40 0.50
N ASP A 139 13.12 -3.60 0.89
CA ASP A 139 12.97 -3.95 2.30
C ASP A 139 14.39 -3.96 2.92
N PRO A 140 14.60 -3.30 4.08
CA PRO A 140 15.90 -3.29 4.76
C PRO A 140 16.33 -4.65 5.33
N ARG A 141 15.43 -5.64 5.39
CA ARG A 141 15.65 -6.96 6.00
C ARG A 141 16.26 -7.99 5.05
#